data_AF-A0A5T0F6V2-F1
#
_entry.id   AF-A0A5T0F6V2-F1
#
_cell.length_a   1.000
_cell.length_b   1.000
_cell.length_c   1.000
_cell.angle_alpha   90.00
_cell.angle_beta   90.00
_cell.angle_gamma   90.00
#
_symmetry.space_group_name_H-M   'P 1'
#
loop_
_entity.id
_entity.type
_entity.pdbx_description
1 polymer ?
#
loop_
_entity_poly.entity_id
_entity_poly.type
_entity_poly.pdbx_seq_one_letter_code
_entity_poly.pdbx_strand_id
1 'polypeptide(L)' 'MTFTPTQKELFNKNIEALSNILLKESLKEIKSSKFELILGKDNLDINLKDTSDNTFLYENVIDELNTMLNTYNDK' A
#
# COMPACT_ATOMS: atom_id res chain seq x y z
N MET A 1 6.23 -6.57 -12.00
CA MET A 1 5.46 -7.19 -10.90
C MET A 1 4.53 -8.25 -11.48
N THR A 2 4.33 -9.36 -10.78
CA THR A 2 3.41 -10.43 -11.22
C THR A 2 2.23 -10.49 -10.26
N PHE A 3 1.10 -9.89 -10.64
CA PHE A 3 -0.13 -9.94 -9.85
C PHE A 3 -0.87 -11.27 -10.03
N THR A 4 -1.42 -11.80 -8.95
CA THR A 4 -2.41 -12.89 -9.02
C THR A 4 -3.68 -12.40 -9.74
N PRO A 5 -4.50 -13.30 -10.30
CA PRO A 5 -5.77 -12.91 -10.92
C PRO A 5 -6.65 -12.05 -10.00
N THR A 6 -6.78 -12.43 -8.72
CA THR A 6 -7.54 -11.66 -7.72
C THR A 6 -6.96 -10.26 -7.47
N GLN A 7 -5.64 -10.13 -7.42
CA GLN A 7 -4.99 -8.82 -7.28
C GLN A 7 -5.23 -7.93 -8.50
N LYS A 8 -5.28 -8.50 -9.71
CA LYS A 8 -5.61 -7.75 -10.94
C LYS A 8 -7.05 -7.28 -10.94
N GLU A 9 -7.99 -8.13 -10.53
CA GLU A 9 -9.40 -7.77 -10.42
C GLU A 9 -9.61 -6.63 -9.42
N LEU A 10 -9.01 -6.74 -8.24
CA LEU A 10 -9.08 -5.69 -7.21
C LEU A 10 -8.44 -4.39 -7.68
N PHE A 11 -7.29 -4.45 -8.35
CA PHE A 11 -6.65 -3.27 -8.94
C PHE A 11 -7.58 -2.57 -9.94
N ASN A 12 -8.16 -3.31 -10.89
CA ASN A 12 -9.06 -2.73 -11.88
C ASN A 12 -10.31 -2.11 -11.23
N LYS A 13 -10.92 -2.81 -10.26
CA LYS A 13 -12.06 -2.29 -9.48
C LYS A 13 -11.72 -0.98 -8.78
N ASN A 14 -10.53 -0.90 -8.15
CA ASN A 14 -10.08 0.31 -7.47
C ASN A 14 -9.80 1.45 -8.46
N ILE A 15 -9.17 1.16 -9.59
CA ILE A 15 -8.89 2.12 -10.67
C ILE A 15 -10.18 2.67 -11.29
N GLU A 16 -11.22 1.85 -11.40
CA GLU A 16 -12.53 2.27 -11.90
C GLU A 16 -13.32 3.10 -10.90
N ALA A 17 -13.11 2.90 -9.60
CA ALA A 17 -13.75 3.69 -8.54
C ALA A 17 -13.23 5.14 -8.44
N LEU A 18 -12.08 5.46 -9.04
CA LEU A 18 -11.50 6.80 -9.01
C LEU A 18 -12.23 7.75 -9.98
N SER A 19 -12.80 8.84 -9.46
CA SER A 19 -13.43 9.88 -10.28
C SER A 19 -12.42 10.80 -10.98
N ASN A 20 -11.19 10.88 -10.46
CA ASN A 20 -10.13 11.73 -11.03
C ASN A 20 -9.44 11.03 -12.21
N ILE A 21 -9.71 11.52 -13.43
CA ILE A 21 -9.21 10.94 -14.69
C ILE A 21 -7.68 11.02 -14.78
N LEU A 22 -7.08 12.16 -14.42
CA LEU A 22 -5.63 12.34 -14.50
C LEU A 22 -4.92 11.37 -13.55
N LEU A 23 -5.40 11.27 -12.31
CA LEU A 23 -4.88 10.31 -11.34
C LEU A 23 -5.02 8.86 -11.84
N LYS A 24 -6.18 8.52 -12.41
CA LYS A 24 -6.46 7.19 -12.96
C LYS A 24 -5.44 6.78 -14.02
N GLU A 25 -5.15 7.68 -14.97
CA GLU A 25 -4.19 7.39 -16.03
C GLU A 25 -2.75 7.32 -15.49
N SER A 26 -2.35 8.24 -14.60
CA SER A 26 -1.02 8.19 -13.96
C SER A 26 -0.78 6.88 -13.20
N LEU A 27 -1.79 6.34 -12.50
CA LEU A 27 -1.65 5.08 -11.77
C LEU A 27 -1.52 3.86 -12.70
N LYS A 28 -2.15 3.86 -13.88
CA LYS A 28 -2.04 2.78 -14.86
C LYS A 28 -0.67 2.73 -15.56
N GLU A 29 0.03 3.86 -15.60
CA GLU A 29 1.36 3.97 -16.21
C GLU A 29 2.46 3.34 -15.35
N ILE A 30 2.22 3.14 -14.06
CA ILE A 30 3.17 2.48 -13.15
C ILE A 30 3.39 1.04 -13.60
N LYS A 31 4.59 0.74 -14.16
CA LYS A 31 4.99 -0.61 -14.59
C LYS A 31 5.86 -1.34 -13.58
N SER A 32 6.57 -0.58 -12.76
CA SER A 32 7.46 -1.07 -11.72
C SER A 32 7.44 -0.14 -10.52
N SER A 33 7.83 -0.67 -9.38
CA SER A 33 8.07 0.07 -8.15
C SER A 33 9.26 -0.57 -7.47
N LYS A 34 9.99 0.22 -6.68
CA LYS A 34 10.95 -0.34 -5.72
C LYS A 34 10.25 -1.01 -4.53
N PHE A 35 8.94 -0.87 -4.37
CA PHE A 35 8.20 -1.47 -3.26
C PHE A 35 7.53 -2.80 -3.64
N GLU A 36 7.61 -3.76 -2.74
CA GLU A 36 6.87 -5.03 -2.74
C GLU A 36 5.72 -4.95 -1.72
N LEU A 37 4.53 -5.44 -2.11
CA LEU A 37 3.37 -5.55 -1.22
C LEU A 37 3.51 -6.78 -0.33
N ILE A 38 3.49 -6.57 0.98
CA ILE A 38 3.53 -7.64 1.98
C ILE A 38 2.15 -7.70 2.64
N LEU A 39 1.53 -8.88 2.58
CA LEU A 39 0.26 -9.17 3.24
C LEU A 39 0.53 -10.09 4.43
N GLY A 40 -0.08 -9.77 5.57
CA GLY A 40 -0.07 -10.61 6.76
C GLY A 40 -1.06 -11.75 6.66
N LYS A 41 -1.49 -12.25 7.83
CA LYS A 41 -2.46 -13.34 7.88
C LYS A 41 -3.86 -12.86 7.49
N ASP A 42 -4.22 -11.65 7.92
CA ASP A 42 -5.41 -10.96 7.42
C ASP A 42 -5.04 -10.17 6.15
N ASN A 43 -5.96 -10.08 5.18
CA ASN A 43 -5.73 -9.31 3.96
C ASN A 43 -5.65 -7.79 4.23
N LEU A 44 -6.10 -7.34 5.40
CA LEU A 44 -5.97 -5.97 5.88
C LEU A 44 -4.64 -5.71 6.59
N ASP A 45 -3.88 -6.74 6.93
CA ASP A 45 -2.53 -6.60 7.49
C ASP A 45 -1.55 -6.27 6.35
N ILE A 46 -1.56 -5.02 5.89
CA ILE A 46 -0.79 -4.57 4.73
C ILE A 46 0.50 -3.87 5.18
N ASN A 47 1.62 -4.21 4.56
CA ASN A 47 2.88 -3.49 4.67
C ASN A 47 3.56 -3.38 3.30
N LEU A 48 4.53 -2.47 3.17
CA LEU A 48 5.34 -2.32 1.97
C LEU A 48 6.80 -2.58 2.33
N LYS A 49 7.50 -3.34 1.50
CA LYS A 49 8.93 -3.58 1.65
C LYS A 49 9.68 -2.87 0.53
N ASP A 50 10.64 -2.01 0.86
CA ASP A 50 11.55 -1.45 -0.13
C ASP A 50 12.52 -2.54 -0.59
N THR A 51 12.53 -2.84 -1.88
CA THR A 51 13.36 -3.89 -2.48
C THR A 51 14.80 -3.45 -2.70
N SER A 52 15.10 -2.15 -2.55
CA SER A 52 16.48 -1.63 -2.67
C SER A 52 17.34 -1.91 -1.45
N ASP A 53 16.75 -1.85 -0.24
CA ASP A 53 17.45 -2.04 1.03
C ASP A 53 16.79 -3.05 1.98
N ASN A 54 15.68 -3.66 1.56
CA ASN A 54 14.87 -4.62 2.34
C ASN A 54 14.18 -4.05 3.59
N THR A 55 14.10 -2.72 3.72
CA THR A 55 13.39 -2.07 4.83
C THR A 55 11.87 -2.22 4.65
N PHE A 56 11.14 -2.23 5.76
CA PHE A 56 9.67 -2.19 5.75
C PHE A 56 9.18 -0.77 6.01
N LEU A 57 8.02 -0.42 5.46
CA LEU A 57 7.38 0.87 5.73
C LEU A 57 7.02 1.02 7.21
N TYR A 58 6.56 -0.07 7.82
CA TYR A 58 6.32 -0.17 9.25
C TYR A 58 7.17 -1.31 9.82
N GLU A 59 8.00 -1.01 10.81
CA GLU A 59 8.84 -1.98 11.50
C GLU A 59 8.13 -2.55 12.73
N ASN A 60 7.43 -1.69 13.48
CA ASN A 60 6.60 -2.07 14.62
C ASN A 60 5.27 -1.32 14.56
N VAL A 61 4.34 -1.93 13.82
CA VAL A 61 3.03 -1.34 13.48
C VAL A 61 2.28 -0.83 14.72
N ILE A 62 2.35 -1.54 15.86
CA ILE A 62 1.62 -1.16 17.08
C ILE A 62 2.24 0.06 17.75
N ASP A 63 3.56 0.08 17.91
CA ASP A 63 4.25 1.20 18.55
C ASP A 63 4.16 2.47 17.69
N GLU A 64 4.28 2.32 16.37
CA GLU A 64 4.13 3.42 15.41
C GLU A 64 2.69 3.96 15.39
N LEU A 65 1.68 3.09 15.42
CA LEU A 65 0.27 3.48 15.54
C LEU A 65 0.02 4.27 16.83
N ASN A 66 0.51 3.77 17.96
CA ASN A 66 0.34 4.44 19.25
C ASN A 66 1.03 5.82 19.27
N THR A 67 2.21 5.93 18.67
CA THR A 67 2.94 7.19 18.54
C THR A 67 2.14 8.23 17.74
N MET A 68 1.55 7.79 16.62
CA MET A 68 0.69 8.65 15.80
C MET A 68 -0.56 9.09 16.57
N LEU A 69 -1.24 8.16 17.25
CA LEU A 69 -2.43 8.47 18.05
C LEU A 69 -2.13 9.47 19.18
N ASN A 70 -1.02 9.29 19.89
CA ASN A 70 -0.60 10.22 20.94
C ASN A 70 -0.38 11.63 20.38
N THR A 71 0.26 11.75 19.21
CA THR A 71 0.45 13.04 18.52
C THR A 71 -0.86 13.76 18.22
N TYR A 72 -1.94 13.02 17.92
CA TYR A 72 -3.26 13.60 17.68
C TYR A 72 -4.03 13.91 18.97
N ASN A 73 -3.85 13.11 20.02
CA ASN A 73 -4.55 13.24 21.30
C ASN A 73 -3.90 14.26 22.24
N ASP A 74 -2.63 14.62 22.03
CA ASP A 74 -1.92 15.67 22.79
C ASP A 74 -2.32 17.10 22.37
N LYS A 75 -3.47 17.27 21.69
CA LYS A 75 -4.03 18.57 21.25
C LYS A 75 -5.21 19.04 22.08
#